data_AF-A0A957ZKM8-F1
#
_entry.id   AF-A0A957ZKM8-F1
#
_cell.length_a   1.000
_cell.length_b   1.000
_cell.length_c   1.000
_cell.angle_alpha   90.00
_cell.angle_beta   90.00
_cell.angle_gamma   90.00
#
_symmetry.space_group_name_H-M   'P 1'
#
loop_
_entity.id
_entity.type
_entity.pdbx_description
1 polymer ?
#
loop_
_entity_poly.entity_id
_entity_poly.type
_entity_poly.pdbx_seq_one_letter_code
_entity_poly.pdbx_strand_id
1 'polypeptide(L)'
;MDTKKVYAPGTWQARLANRDQTLGVYLVGIGGAGLSAIATVLLEQGVRVAGSDRQASAPTQRLQELGALVAVGQRAENITDLPPDTRPDVVLISSAVDGQ
;
A
#
# COMPACT_ATOMS: atom_id res chain seq x y z
N MET A 1 -4.91 -23.94 -21.69
CA MET A 1 -3.65 -24.16 -20.94
C MET A 1 -3.60 -23.08 -19.89
N ASP A 2 -4.04 -23.41 -18.68
CA ASP A 2 -4.18 -22.46 -17.57
C ASP A 2 -2.95 -22.61 -16.67
N THR A 3 -1.92 -21.81 -16.95
CA THR A 3 -0.70 -21.77 -16.13
C THR A 3 -1.00 -20.91 -14.91
N LYS A 4 -1.60 -21.51 -13.87
CA LYS A 4 -1.63 -20.87 -12.54
C LYS A 4 -0.19 -20.52 -12.17
N LYS A 5 0.10 -19.22 -12.11
CA LYS A 5 1.41 -18.69 -11.75
C LYS A 5 1.71 -19.15 -10.32
N VAL A 6 2.68 -20.02 -10.16
CA VAL A 6 3.12 -20.51 -8.84
C VAL A 6 4.13 -19.51 -8.30
N TYR A 7 3.77 -18.80 -7.23
CA TYR A 7 4.68 -17.92 -6.52
C TYR A 7 5.53 -18.72 -5.54
N ALA A 8 6.82 -18.37 -5.43
CA ALA A 8 7.70 -19.03 -4.48
C ALA A 8 7.21 -18.81 -3.03
N PRO A 9 7.28 -19.83 -2.15
CA PRO A 9 6.92 -19.68 -0.75
C PRO A 9 7.66 -18.51 -0.08
N GLY A 10 6.98 -17.81 0.83
CA GLY A 10 7.54 -16.68 1.56
C GLY A 10 7.61 -15.35 0.78
N THR A 11 7.31 -15.34 -0.52
CA THR A 11 7.20 -14.10 -1.29
C THR A 11 5.91 -13.34 -0.95
N TRP A 12 5.94 -12.01 -1.12
CA TRP A 12 4.75 -11.18 -0.91
C TRP A 12 3.61 -11.55 -1.87
N GLN A 13 3.91 -12.01 -3.09
CA GLN A 13 2.90 -12.45 -4.05
C GLN A 13 2.19 -13.72 -3.57
N ALA A 14 2.93 -14.67 -3.01
CA ALA A 14 2.35 -15.87 -2.40
C ALA A 14 1.47 -15.50 -1.19
N ARG A 15 1.93 -14.56 -0.35
CA ARG A 15 1.16 -14.05 0.80
C ARG A 15 -0.13 -13.36 0.38
N LEU A 16 -0.08 -12.51 -0.65
CA LEU A 16 -1.25 -11.84 -1.22
C LEU A 16 -2.24 -12.86 -1.80
N ALA A 17 -1.76 -13.83 -2.59
CA ALA A 17 -2.60 -14.88 -3.17
C ALA A 17 -3.31 -15.74 -2.11
N ASN A 18 -2.67 -15.92 -0.95
CA ASN A 18 -3.21 -16.66 0.19
C ASN A 18 -4.00 -15.80 1.18
N ARG A 19 -4.24 -14.51 0.88
CA ARG A 19 -4.95 -13.56 1.75
C ARG A 19 -4.35 -13.45 3.16
N ASP A 20 -3.04 -13.41 3.24
CA ASP A 20 -2.34 -13.16 4.50
C ASP A 20 -2.64 -11.74 5.02
N GLN A 21 -3.41 -11.65 6.11
CA GLN A 21 -3.82 -10.39 6.73
C GLN A 21 -2.65 -9.65 7.42
N THR A 22 -1.50 -10.31 7.56
CA THR A 22 -0.27 -9.66 8.04
C THR A 22 0.52 -9.01 6.90
N LEU A 23 0.11 -9.14 5.64
CA LEU A 23 0.77 -8.44 4.54
C LEU A 23 0.57 -6.92 4.67
N GLY A 24 1.66 -6.17 4.69
CA GLY A 24 1.67 -4.71 4.71
C GLY A 24 2.10 -4.11 3.37
N VAL A 25 1.33 -3.15 2.88
CA VAL A 25 1.63 -2.43 1.63
C VAL A 25 1.67 -0.93 1.89
N TYR A 26 2.74 -0.28 1.44
CA TYR A 26 2.89 1.17 1.50
C TYR A 26 2.81 1.79 0.10
N LEU A 27 2.00 2.84 -0.08
CA LEU A 27 1.83 3.53 -1.37
C LEU A 27 2.31 4.99 -1.30
N VAL A 28 3.28 5.36 -2.14
CA VAL A 28 3.79 6.73 -2.29
C VAL A 28 3.05 7.41 -3.45
N GLY A 29 2.33 8.49 -3.13
CA GLY A 29 1.35 9.12 -4.04
C GLY A 29 -0.01 8.43 -3.99
N ILE A 30 -0.43 8.00 -2.80
CA ILE A 30 -1.61 7.13 -2.59
C ILE A 30 -2.94 7.77 -3.06
N GLY A 31 -3.03 9.10 -3.10
CA GLY A 31 -4.19 9.85 -3.59
C GLY A 31 -4.29 9.90 -5.12
N GLY A 32 -3.27 9.46 -5.86
CA GLY A 32 -3.30 9.40 -7.31
C GLY A 32 -4.36 8.42 -7.84
N ALA A 33 -4.89 8.68 -9.04
CA ALA A 33 -5.98 7.89 -9.63
C ALA A 33 -5.69 6.37 -9.69
N GLY A 34 -4.45 5.98 -10.02
CA GLY A 34 -4.08 4.57 -10.07
C GLY A 34 -3.87 3.93 -8.69
N LEU A 35 -3.12 4.61 -7.81
CA LEU A 35 -2.77 4.04 -6.51
C LEU A 35 -3.95 4.03 -5.54
N SER A 36 -4.85 5.01 -5.59
CA SER A 36 -6.06 5.02 -4.75
C SER A 36 -7.00 3.85 -5.07
N ALA A 37 -7.15 3.49 -6.34
CA ALA A 37 -7.92 2.32 -6.75
C ALA A 37 -7.28 1.01 -6.25
N ILE A 38 -5.95 0.88 -6.39
CA ILE A 38 -5.22 -0.30 -5.89
C ILE A 38 -5.33 -0.40 -4.36
N ALA A 39 -5.12 0.70 -3.65
CA ALA A 39 -5.23 0.77 -2.19
C ALA A 39 -6.62 0.33 -1.70
N THR A 40 -7.68 0.77 -2.39
CA THR A 40 -9.06 0.40 -2.07
C THR A 40 -9.26 -1.12 -2.16
N VAL A 41 -8.83 -1.74 -3.26
CA VAL A 41 -8.95 -3.20 -3.45
C VAL A 41 -8.13 -3.97 -2.40
N LEU A 42 -6.93 -3.49 -2.06
CA LEU A 42 -6.10 -4.12 -1.03
C LEU A 42 -6.77 -4.08 0.35
N LEU A 43 -7.35 -2.93 0.74
CA LEU A 43 -8.11 -2.80 1.98
C LEU A 43 -9.31 -3.75 2.01
N GLU A 44 -10.08 -3.84 0.91
CA GLU A 44 -11.22 -4.77 0.79
C GLU A 44 -10.80 -6.25 0.86
N GLN A 45 -9.55 -6.57 0.49
CA GLN A 45 -8.98 -7.90 0.63
C GLN A 45 -8.43 -8.20 2.03
N GLY A 46 -8.48 -7.22 2.95
CA GLY A 46 -7.96 -7.33 4.31
C GLY A 46 -6.44 -7.13 4.42
N VAL A 47 -5.81 -6.58 3.38
CA VAL A 47 -4.39 -6.22 3.39
C VAL A 47 -4.22 -4.91 4.16
N ARG A 48 -3.15 -4.82 4.95
CA ARG A 48 -2.84 -3.60 5.70
C ARG A 48 -2.24 -2.57 4.76
N VAL A 49 -2.89 -1.43 4.64
CA VAL A 49 -2.48 -0.37 3.71
C VAL A 49 -2.06 0.88 4.49
N ALA A 50 -0.89 1.38 4.15
CA ALA A 50 -0.40 2.69 4.54
C ALA A 50 0.05 3.46 3.30
N GLY A 51 0.22 4.77 3.42
CA GLY A 51 0.76 5.54 2.31
C GLY A 51 0.94 7.01 2.63
N SER A 52 1.53 7.72 1.67
CA SER A 52 1.72 9.17 1.74
C SER A 52 1.33 9.85 0.46
N ASP A 53 0.88 11.09 0.58
CA ASP A 53 0.68 11.98 -0.57
C ASP A 53 1.21 13.39 -0.27
N ARG A 54 1.45 14.19 -1.32
CA ARG A 54 1.92 15.58 -1.18
C ARG A 54 0.89 16.44 -0.45
N GLN A 55 -0.40 16.17 -0.65
CA GLN A 55 -1.50 16.93 -0.05
C GLN A 55 -2.70 16.04 0.27
N ALA A 56 -3.52 16.47 1.22
CA ALA A 56 -4.82 15.84 1.44
C ALA A 56 -5.75 16.07 0.24
N SER A 57 -6.58 15.07 -0.05
CA SER A 57 -7.58 15.08 -1.12
C SER A 57 -8.77 14.18 -0.77
N ALA A 58 -9.84 14.22 -1.56
CA ALA A 58 -10.98 13.33 -1.36
C ALA A 58 -10.59 11.83 -1.41
N PRO A 59 -9.73 11.36 -2.35
CA PRO A 59 -9.21 9.98 -2.31
C PRO A 59 -8.47 9.64 -1.02
N THR A 60 -7.59 10.51 -0.51
CA THR A 60 -6.84 10.20 0.71
C THR A 60 -7.75 10.12 1.93
N GLN A 61 -8.74 11.01 2.03
CA GLN A 61 -9.74 10.98 3.10
C GLN A 61 -10.56 9.70 3.05
N ARG A 62 -11.02 9.30 1.86
CA ARG A 62 -11.77 8.06 1.68
C ARG A 62 -10.97 6.83 2.09
N LEU A 63 -9.69 6.77 1.76
CA LEU A 63 -8.82 5.67 2.15
C LEU A 63 -8.61 5.61 3.68
N GLN A 64 -8.52 6.77 4.35
CA GLN A 64 -8.48 6.82 5.81
C GLN A 64 -9.76 6.27 6.44
N GLU A 65 -10.94 6.61 5.89
CA GLU A 65 -12.23 6.04 6.34
C GLU A 65 -12.30 4.52 6.16
N LEU A 66 -11.63 3.99 5.13
CA LEU A 66 -11.50 2.55 4.88
C LEU A 66 -10.44 1.87 5.76
N GLY A 67 -9.73 2.63 6.61
CA GLY A 67 -8.76 2.10 7.57
C GLY A 67 -7.30 2.21 7.14
N ALA A 68 -6.98 2.91 6.04
CA ALA A 68 -5.59 3.16 5.68
C ALA A 68 -4.94 4.22 6.59
N LEU A 69 -3.66 4.00 6.90
CA LEU A 69 -2.82 5.04 7.51
C LEU A 69 -2.27 5.95 6.41
N VAL A 70 -2.75 7.19 6.33
CA VAL A 70 -2.31 8.15 5.31
C VAL A 70 -1.56 9.33 5.93
N ALA A 71 -0.32 9.54 5.48
CA ALA A 71 0.49 10.69 5.83
C ALA A 71 0.43 11.78 4.75
N VAL A 72 0.31 13.05 5.16
CA VAL A 72 0.44 14.19 4.26
C VAL A 72 1.86 14.73 4.30
N GLY A 73 2.41 15.02 3.13
CA GLY A 73 3.82 15.34 2.90
C GLY A 73 4.69 14.09 2.73
N GLN A 74 5.66 14.16 1.81
CA GLN A 74 6.62 13.08 1.58
C GLN A 74 7.84 13.27 2.47
N ARG A 75 8.12 12.27 3.31
CA ARG A 75 9.25 12.26 4.26
C ARG A 75 9.63 10.81 4.59
N ALA A 76 10.90 10.54 4.86
CA ALA A 76 11.40 9.19 5.11
C ALA A 76 10.77 8.55 6.37
N GLU A 77 10.45 9.40 7.34
CA GLU A 77 9.84 9.07 8.63
C GLU A 77 8.47 8.40 8.46
N ASN A 78 7.77 8.66 7.36
CA ASN A 78 6.49 8.02 7.08
C ASN A 78 6.60 6.49 6.93
N ILE A 79 7.81 5.97 6.68
CA ILE A 79 8.07 4.53 6.58
C ILE A 79 8.90 4.04 7.78
N THR A 80 9.92 4.78 8.21
CA THR A 80 10.82 4.33 9.29
C THR A 80 10.15 4.29 10.66
N ASP A 81 9.20 5.20 10.88
CA ASP A 81 8.56 5.40 12.18
C ASP A 81 7.24 4.63 12.29
N LEU A 82 6.90 3.84 11.26
CA LEU A 82 5.79 2.89 11.35
C LEU A 82 6.07 1.88 12.47
N PRO A 83 5.04 1.53 13.28
CA PRO A 83 5.14 0.45 14.25
C PRO A 83 5.78 -0.81 13.65
N PRO A 84 6.66 -1.54 14.37
CA PRO A 84 7.40 -2.68 13.82
C PRO A 84 6.54 -3.73 13.14
N ASP A 85 5.34 -3.98 13.67
CA ASP A 85 4.35 -4.91 13.15
C ASP A 85 3.61 -4.39 11.91
N THR A 86 3.70 -3.10 11.62
CA THR A 86 3.06 -2.41 10.47
C THR A 86 4.06 -1.99 9.39
N ARG A 87 5.33 -2.38 9.50
CA ARG A 87 6.31 -2.15 8.44
C ARG A 87 5.85 -2.80 7.13
N PRO A 88 5.97 -2.09 6.00
CA PRO A 88 5.50 -2.62 4.73
C PRO A 88 6.42 -3.73 4.22
N ASP A 89 5.82 -4.79 3.72
CA ASP A 89 6.49 -5.83 2.95
C ASP A 89 6.74 -5.38 1.50
N VAL A 90 5.91 -4.47 1.00
CA VAL A 90 5.95 -3.96 -0.37
C VAL A 90 5.73 -2.45 -0.36
N VAL A 91 6.51 -1.73 -1.16
CA VAL A 91 6.32 -0.30 -1.42
C VAL A 91 5.96 -0.12 -2.90
N LEU A 92 4.83 0.53 -3.16
CA LEU A 92 4.43 0.98 -4.50
C LEU A 92 4.70 2.47 -4.62
N ILE A 93 5.40 2.85 -5.68
CA ILE A 93 5.72 4.25 -5.98
C ILE A 93 5.08 4.58 -7.32
N SER A 94 4.27 5.64 -7.36
CA SER A 94 3.76 6.14 -8.63
C SER A 94 4.91 6.74 -9.44
N SER A 95 4.95 6.50 -10.76
CA SER A 95 5.92 7.16 -11.64
C SER A 95 5.77 8.69 -11.69
N ALA A 96 4.66 9.23 -11.19
CA ALA A 96 4.44 10.66 -11.02
C ALA A 96 5.12 11.25 -9.76
N VAL A 97 5.73 10.39 -8.94
CA VAL A 97 6.57 10.80 -7.81
C VAL A 97 8.02 10.75 -8.30
N ASP A 98 8.61 11.92 -8.51
CA ASP A 98 10.02 12.04 -8.88
C ASP A 98 10.93 11.43 -7.80
N GLY A 99 12.10 10.92 -8.21
CA GLY A 99 13.10 10.36 -7.31
C GLY A 99 13.56 11.40 -6.29
N GLN A 100 13.11 11.24 -5.05
CA GLN A 100 13.59 11.96 -3.87
C GLN A 100 14.76 11.20 -3.28
#